data_AF-A0A9N9PMG9-F1
#
_entry.id   AF-A0A9N9PMG9-F1
#
_cell.length_a   1.000
_cell.length_b   1.000
_cell.length_c   1.000
_cell.angle_alpha   90.00
_cell.angle_beta   90.00
_cell.angle_gamma   90.00
#
_symmetry.space_group_name_H-M   'P 1'
#
loop_
_entity.id
_entity.type
_entity.pdbx_description
1 polymer ?
#
loop_
_entity_poly.entity_id
_entity_poly.type
_entity_poly.pdbx_seq_one_letter_code
_entity_poly.pdbx_strand_id
1 'polypeptide(L)'
;MASNNRTSTYTQASSDHDRPKTPDANMWYSLLDGVASGKRLPEKNLIVLGGTMETQREFLETLVEGDDTRKNTDRHSTKQPPIANNFALGYTYHDVLDADHEDTLARLSLYLLADPSPSFTPLLRPLLTPESIPNTLIVILLDWSEPWFWLRQLRDWVQLLRTLLVSLDDRCKQKMEEVMIGWRDRGRGGNSLDGVASATTAENDVSLPLGPGEWEEALGLPLCVVCQNSDQIENLEKQRSWREEEFDFILQFLRTILLKHGASLIYTTPSVTSPLQSLVHSSLGIHSLLKRQPLKHNVIDRDKVLVPPNWDSWGKIRLLRDGFDIDAINQAWSVDIEESVDPVADGEENDHTEKPHVPGGAVANFEEQIRDPRLDALQAASAEHNGLKLEVSSQESQAFLAHQLETLTRIGNDTSGMDTGRLAGRRNRSSSNEQGDEPQSEEGRVSEHIGPVQFNMGGIQVDADDMLQKLKDRQNYAMSPEPGSPGQPGDGKMQNEALASFFTGLLKRGGNSATGSPKPGSSS
;
A
#
# COMPACT_ATOMS: atom_id res chain seq x y z
N MET A 1 10.67 -43.16 87.87
CA MET A 1 9.43 -43.82 88.34
C MET A 1 8.28 -43.12 87.62
N ALA A 2 7.71 -43.75 86.59
CA ALA A 2 6.47 -44.56 86.66
C ALA A 2 5.26 -43.63 86.89
N SER A 3 4.28 -43.51 85.98
CA SER A 3 3.33 -44.55 85.51
C SER A 3 2.76 -44.13 84.14
N ASN A 4 2.80 -44.86 83.03
CA ASN A 4 2.20 -46.14 82.60
C ASN A 4 0.65 -46.25 82.56
N ASN A 5 0.17 -46.35 81.31
CA ASN A 5 -0.85 -47.27 80.74
C ASN A 5 -2.35 -46.98 80.94
N ARG A 6 -3.10 -46.78 79.83
CA ARG A 6 -3.94 -47.76 79.05
C ARG A 6 -5.25 -48.08 79.80
N THR A 7 -6.46 -48.23 79.27
CA THR A 7 -7.10 -48.41 77.94
C THR A 7 -8.59 -48.63 78.28
N SER A 8 -9.57 -48.27 77.42
CA SER A 8 -10.62 -49.21 77.00
C SER A 8 -11.52 -48.65 75.89
N THR A 9 -11.67 -49.50 74.89
CA THR A 9 -12.51 -49.53 73.68
C THR A 9 -14.00 -49.72 73.97
N TYR A 10 -14.91 -49.17 73.14
CA TYR A 10 -16.08 -49.91 72.64
C TYR A 10 -16.66 -49.31 71.33
N THR A 11 -16.45 -50.09 70.25
CA THR A 11 -17.26 -50.39 69.03
C THR A 11 -17.88 -49.33 68.12
N GLN A 12 -17.58 -49.55 66.83
CA GLN A 12 -18.36 -49.22 65.64
C GLN A 12 -19.84 -49.60 65.76
N ALA A 13 -20.71 -48.71 65.29
CA ALA A 13 -21.97 -49.07 64.67
C ALA A 13 -22.13 -48.21 63.41
N SER A 14 -22.19 -48.90 62.28
CA SER A 14 -22.54 -48.39 60.96
C SER A 14 -24.00 -47.94 60.92
N SER A 15 -24.25 -46.73 60.41
CA SER A 15 -25.48 -46.43 59.70
C SER A 15 -25.23 -45.30 58.72
N ASP A 16 -25.23 -45.66 57.43
CA ASP A 16 -25.39 -44.78 56.29
C ASP A 16 -26.44 -43.69 56.52
N HIS A 17 -26.08 -42.45 56.22
CA HIS A 17 -26.95 -41.61 55.41
C HIS A 17 -26.09 -40.61 54.64
N ASP A 18 -25.62 -41.12 53.51
CA ASP A 18 -25.07 -40.36 52.40
C ASP A 18 -26.13 -39.36 51.92
N ARG A 19 -25.87 -38.07 52.15
CA ARG A 19 -26.71 -36.98 51.64
C ARG A 19 -26.20 -36.71 50.22
N PRO A 20 -26.98 -36.97 49.16
CA PRO A 20 -26.47 -36.83 47.80
C PRO A 20 -26.17 -35.36 47.56
N LYS A 21 -24.89 -35.01 47.48
CA LYS A 21 -24.46 -33.79 46.80
C LYS A 21 -24.97 -33.93 45.38
N THR A 22 -25.84 -33.01 44.98
CA THR A 22 -26.48 -32.97 43.66
C THR A 22 -25.46 -33.26 42.56
N PRO A 23 -25.58 -34.36 41.80
CA PRO A 23 -24.64 -34.72 40.74
C PRO A 23 -24.60 -33.65 39.64
N ASP A 24 -25.66 -32.85 39.51
CA ASP A 24 -25.80 -31.82 38.48
C ASP A 24 -24.71 -30.76 38.55
N ALA A 25 -24.34 -30.26 39.73
CA ALA A 25 -23.32 -29.20 39.84
C ALA A 25 -21.94 -29.67 39.34
N ASN A 26 -21.54 -30.90 39.68
CA ASN A 26 -20.27 -31.47 39.22
C ASN A 26 -20.31 -31.86 37.74
N MET A 27 -21.47 -32.27 37.22
CA MET A 27 -21.65 -32.48 35.79
C MET A 27 -21.55 -31.17 35.01
N TRP A 28 -22.13 -30.07 35.51
CA TRP A 28 -22.00 -28.75 34.89
C TRP A 28 -20.57 -28.22 34.94
N TYR A 29 -19.83 -28.41 36.04
CA TYR A 29 -18.40 -28.07 36.07
C TYR A 29 -17.56 -28.94 35.14
N SER A 30 -17.83 -30.25 35.05
CA SER A 30 -17.12 -31.16 34.13
C SER A 30 -17.50 -30.94 32.67
N LEU A 31 -18.72 -30.49 32.37
CA LEU A 31 -19.17 -30.10 31.03
C LEU A 31 -18.64 -28.72 30.67
N LEU A 32 -18.62 -27.77 31.59
CA LEU A 32 -18.00 -26.46 31.39
C LEU A 32 -16.49 -26.57 31.28
N ASP A 33 -15.84 -27.42 32.06
CA ASP A 33 -14.41 -27.72 31.93
C ASP A 33 -14.16 -28.57 30.67
N GLY A 34 -15.07 -29.46 30.29
CA GLY A 34 -15.01 -30.19 29.00
C GLY A 34 -15.21 -29.30 27.77
N VAL A 35 -16.00 -28.23 27.89
CA VAL A 35 -16.23 -27.22 26.84
C VAL A 35 -15.16 -26.12 26.86
N ALA A 36 -14.65 -25.74 28.04
CA ALA A 36 -13.54 -24.80 28.21
C ALA A 36 -12.17 -25.44 27.90
N SER A 37 -12.03 -26.75 28.11
CA SER A 37 -10.93 -27.59 27.62
C SER A 37 -11.20 -28.16 26.22
N GLY A 38 -12.39 -27.91 25.66
CA GLY A 38 -12.66 -28.14 24.25
C GLY A 38 -11.59 -27.42 23.47
N LYS A 39 -10.88 -28.15 22.58
CA LYS A 39 -9.64 -27.72 21.90
C LYS A 39 -9.69 -26.24 21.51
N ARG A 40 -9.19 -25.34 22.37
CA ARG A 40 -9.04 -23.93 22.02
C ARG A 40 -8.02 -23.91 20.90
N LEU A 41 -8.47 -23.55 19.70
CA LEU A 41 -7.62 -23.50 18.52
C LEU A 41 -6.40 -22.61 18.83
N PRO A 42 -5.17 -23.06 18.51
CA PRO A 42 -3.99 -22.21 18.65
C PRO A 42 -4.21 -20.88 17.92
N GLU A 43 -4.11 -19.77 18.66
CA GLU A 43 -4.24 -18.42 18.10
C GLU A 43 -2.87 -17.95 17.60
N LYS A 44 -2.82 -17.54 16.34
CA LYS A 44 -1.62 -17.03 15.65
C LYS A 44 -1.94 -15.64 15.11
N ASN A 45 -0.96 -14.73 15.16
CA ASN A 45 -1.15 -13.35 14.75
C ASN A 45 -0.23 -12.99 13.58
N LEU A 46 -0.80 -12.27 12.61
CA LEU A 46 -0.09 -11.67 11.50
C LEU A 46 -0.27 -10.16 11.56
N ILE A 47 0.84 -9.41 11.62
CA ILE A 47 0.81 -7.95 11.50
C ILE A 47 1.28 -7.61 10.09
N VAL A 48 0.35 -7.23 9.22
CA VAL A 48 0.59 -6.90 7.81
C VAL A 48 0.74 -5.38 7.67
N LEU A 49 1.90 -4.97 7.17
CA LEU A 49 2.33 -3.58 7.08
C LEU A 49 2.58 -3.21 5.61
N GLY A 50 2.11 -2.04 5.19
CA GLY A 50 2.27 -1.55 3.82
C GLY A 50 1.19 -2.05 2.86
N GLY A 51 1.42 -1.77 1.58
CA GLY A 51 0.49 -2.07 0.49
C GLY A 51 -0.74 -1.16 0.46
N THR A 52 -1.56 -1.34 -0.57
CA THR A 52 -2.86 -0.67 -0.71
C THR A 52 -3.99 -1.61 -0.27
N MET A 53 -5.23 -1.12 -0.28
CA MET A 53 -6.40 -1.98 -0.02
C MET A 53 -6.45 -3.18 -0.97
N GLU A 54 -6.13 -2.96 -2.24
CA GLU A 54 -6.13 -3.97 -3.27
C GLU A 54 -5.02 -5.00 -3.05
N THR A 55 -3.78 -4.56 -2.82
CA THR A 55 -2.65 -5.48 -2.65
C THR A 55 -2.72 -6.24 -1.33
N GLN A 56 -3.26 -5.64 -0.26
CA GLN A 56 -3.57 -6.34 0.99
C GLN A 56 -4.63 -7.42 0.79
N ARG A 57 -5.68 -7.15 0.03
CA ARG A 57 -6.70 -8.16 -0.31
C ARG A 57 -6.10 -9.30 -1.13
N GLU A 58 -5.30 -8.98 -2.14
CA GLU A 58 -4.61 -9.96 -2.97
C GLU A 58 -3.64 -10.84 -2.15
N PHE A 59 -2.91 -10.25 -1.21
CA PHE A 59 -2.06 -10.98 -0.27
C PHE A 59 -2.89 -11.98 0.55
N LEU A 60 -4.05 -11.56 1.06
CA LEU A 60 -4.96 -12.43 1.82
C LEU A 60 -5.53 -13.56 0.95
N GLU A 61 -5.91 -13.28 -0.29
CA GLU A 61 -6.36 -14.29 -1.25
C GLU A 61 -5.26 -15.31 -1.51
N THR A 62 -4.04 -14.86 -1.81
CA THR A 62 -2.88 -15.73 -2.05
C THR A 62 -2.51 -16.58 -0.84
N LEU A 63 -2.62 -16.02 0.38
CA LEU A 63 -2.37 -16.72 1.63
C LEU A 63 -3.42 -17.82 1.92
N VAL A 64 -4.69 -17.58 1.56
CA VAL A 64 -5.81 -18.50 1.80
C VAL A 64 -5.94 -19.55 0.68
N GLU A 65 -5.59 -19.21 -0.56
CA GLU A 65 -5.74 -20.06 -1.75
C GLU A 65 -4.54 -20.95 -2.06
N GLY A 66 -3.49 -20.96 -1.21
CA GLY A 66 -2.25 -21.69 -1.42
C GLY A 66 -2.34 -23.22 -1.57
N ASP A 67 -3.53 -23.82 -1.53
CA ASP A 67 -3.75 -25.25 -1.80
C ASP A 67 -4.68 -25.43 -3.03
N ASP A 68 -4.12 -26.02 -4.09
CA ASP A 68 -4.69 -26.25 -5.44
C ASP A 68 -5.95 -27.16 -5.47
N THR A 69 -6.54 -27.49 -4.32
CA THR A 69 -7.64 -28.46 -4.19
C THR A 69 -9.04 -27.83 -4.28
N ARG A 70 -9.14 -26.49 -4.39
CA ARG A 70 -10.43 -25.79 -4.61
C ARG A 70 -10.99 -25.98 -6.02
N LYS A 71 -11.24 -27.23 -6.42
CA LYS A 71 -12.19 -27.54 -7.49
C LYS A 71 -13.62 -27.37 -6.98
N ASN A 72 -14.11 -26.14 -7.09
CA ASN A 72 -15.44 -25.83 -7.64
C ASN A 72 -16.72 -26.27 -6.89
N THR A 73 -16.68 -26.70 -5.61
CA THR A 73 -17.92 -27.17 -4.93
C THR A 73 -18.44 -26.33 -3.75
N ASP A 74 -17.64 -25.46 -3.10
CA ASP A 74 -18.12 -24.68 -1.94
C ASP A 74 -17.91 -23.16 -2.07
N ARG A 75 -18.27 -22.63 -3.25
CA ARG A 75 -18.31 -21.18 -3.48
C ARG A 75 -19.50 -20.48 -2.77
N HIS A 76 -20.20 -21.19 -1.90
CA HIS A 76 -21.33 -20.72 -1.10
C HIS A 76 -21.11 -21.16 0.36
N SER A 77 -20.58 -20.28 1.22
CA SER A 77 -20.94 -20.17 2.66
C SER A 77 -19.84 -19.61 3.60
N THR A 78 -18.75 -19.03 3.11
CA THR A 78 -17.90 -18.17 3.97
C THR A 78 -17.76 -16.80 3.34
N LYS A 79 -18.71 -15.90 3.65
CA LYS A 79 -18.51 -14.47 3.39
C LYS A 79 -17.24 -14.07 4.12
N GLN A 80 -16.14 -13.88 3.39
CA GLN A 80 -14.93 -13.31 3.97
C GLN A 80 -15.31 -12.00 4.65
N PRO A 81 -14.93 -11.79 5.93
CA PRO A 81 -15.26 -10.57 6.62
C PRO A 81 -14.63 -9.39 5.86
N PRO A 82 -15.35 -8.27 5.70
CA PRO A 82 -14.85 -7.12 4.98
C PRO A 82 -13.57 -6.60 5.64
N ILE A 83 -12.54 -6.38 4.82
CA ILE A 83 -11.30 -5.75 5.24
C ILE A 83 -11.60 -4.25 5.36
N ALA A 84 -11.53 -3.69 6.56
CA ALA A 84 -11.73 -2.26 6.78
C ALA A 84 -10.38 -1.53 6.66
N ASN A 85 -10.24 -0.60 5.73
CA ASN A 85 -9.04 0.21 5.58
C ASN A 85 -9.42 1.58 5.01
N ASN A 86 -9.20 2.60 5.86
CA ASN A 86 -8.92 4.01 5.53
C ASN A 86 -8.81 4.85 6.83
N PHE A 87 -9.38 4.41 7.97
CA PHE A 87 -9.38 5.21 9.22
C PHE A 87 -9.06 4.42 10.51
N ALA A 88 -8.75 3.12 10.41
CA ALA A 88 -8.47 2.27 11.56
C ALA A 88 -7.56 1.09 11.16
N LEU A 89 -7.03 0.40 12.17
CA LEU A 89 -6.35 -0.88 11.99
C LEU A 89 -7.35 -1.89 11.37
N GLY A 90 -7.01 -2.40 10.18
CA GLY A 90 -7.80 -3.45 9.55
C GLY A 90 -7.70 -4.75 10.33
N TYR A 91 -8.80 -5.50 10.45
CA TYR A 91 -8.80 -6.80 11.11
C TYR A 91 -9.58 -7.82 10.29
N THR A 92 -8.99 -9.00 10.13
CA THR A 92 -9.66 -10.18 9.57
C THR A 92 -9.08 -11.43 10.24
N TYR A 93 -9.73 -12.57 10.04
CA TYR A 93 -9.24 -13.84 10.56
C TYR A 93 -9.52 -14.99 9.58
N HIS A 94 -8.72 -16.03 9.67
CA HIS A 94 -8.86 -17.24 8.88
C HIS A 94 -8.52 -18.48 9.71
N ASP A 95 -9.34 -19.51 9.60
CA ASP A 95 -9.07 -20.81 10.22
C ASP A 95 -8.24 -21.66 9.25
N VAL A 96 -7.03 -22.04 9.69
CA VAL A 96 -6.07 -22.82 8.90
C VAL A 96 -6.43 -24.30 9.04
N LEU A 97 -6.72 -24.96 7.93
CA LEU A 97 -7.04 -26.38 7.88
C LEU A 97 -5.77 -27.22 7.62
N ASP A 98 -5.79 -28.49 8.04
CA ASP A 98 -4.77 -29.47 7.66
C ASP A 98 -4.90 -29.86 6.18
N ALA A 99 -3.93 -30.61 5.65
CA ALA A 99 -3.79 -30.91 4.22
C ALA A 99 -4.91 -31.78 3.62
N ASP A 100 -5.73 -32.43 4.45
CA ASP A 100 -6.95 -33.14 4.04
C ASP A 100 -8.22 -32.27 4.14
N HIS A 101 -8.09 -31.05 4.65
CA HIS A 101 -9.15 -30.09 4.92
C HIS A 101 -10.20 -30.56 5.94
N GLU A 102 -9.89 -31.56 6.78
CA GLU A 102 -10.81 -32.06 7.80
C GLU A 102 -10.61 -31.37 9.15
N ASP A 103 -9.35 -31.26 9.60
CA ASP A 103 -9.00 -30.71 10.90
C ASP A 103 -8.56 -29.23 10.82
N THR A 104 -9.02 -28.41 11.78
CA THR A 104 -8.51 -27.04 11.94
C THR A 104 -7.26 -27.03 12.82
N LEU A 105 -6.13 -26.59 12.26
CA LEU A 105 -4.83 -26.54 12.93
C LEU A 105 -4.67 -25.33 13.84
N ALA A 106 -5.10 -24.15 13.40
CA ALA A 106 -4.93 -22.88 14.10
C ALA A 106 -5.90 -21.82 13.59
N ARG A 107 -6.16 -20.79 14.41
CA ARG A 107 -6.83 -19.56 13.98
C ARG A 107 -5.80 -18.46 13.75
N LEU A 108 -5.72 -17.98 12.52
CA LEU A 108 -4.86 -16.86 12.14
C LEU A 108 -5.65 -15.55 12.22
N SER A 109 -5.22 -14.65 13.10
CA SER A 109 -5.71 -13.28 13.20
C SER A 109 -4.79 -12.35 12.44
N LEU A 110 -5.34 -11.51 11.55
CA LEU A 110 -4.57 -10.64 10.68
C LEU A 110 -4.93 -9.18 10.97
N TYR A 111 -3.91 -8.39 11.28
CA TYR A 111 -3.99 -6.96 11.58
C TYR A 111 -3.30 -6.19 10.46
N LEU A 112 -4.02 -5.32 9.76
CA LEU A 112 -3.55 -4.66 8.54
C LEU A 112 -3.37 -3.16 8.74
N LEU A 113 -2.21 -2.65 8.35
CA LEU A 113 -1.87 -1.24 8.43
C LEU A 113 -1.18 -0.79 7.13
N ALA A 114 -1.78 0.15 6.41
CA ALA A 114 -1.25 0.61 5.12
C ALA A 114 -0.08 1.61 5.27
N ASP A 115 -0.16 2.52 6.25
CA ASP A 115 0.78 3.63 6.37
C ASP A 115 1.66 3.54 7.62
N PRO A 116 2.97 3.86 7.53
CA PRO A 116 3.89 3.87 8.67
C PRO A 116 3.70 5.11 9.56
N SER A 117 2.46 5.50 9.85
CA SER A 117 2.16 6.66 10.71
C SER A 117 2.28 6.27 12.20
N PRO A 118 3.05 7.02 13.00
CA PRO A 118 3.15 6.82 14.45
C PRO A 118 1.80 6.91 15.18
N SER A 119 0.78 7.53 14.57
CA SER A 119 -0.58 7.61 15.12
C SER A 119 -1.23 6.23 15.34
N PHE A 120 -0.78 5.20 14.61
CA PHE A 120 -1.28 3.83 14.73
C PHE A 120 -0.51 2.97 15.74
N THR A 121 0.66 3.42 16.22
CA THR A 121 1.46 2.75 17.25
C THR A 121 0.65 2.36 18.50
N PRO A 122 -0.24 3.22 19.05
CA PRO A 122 -1.09 2.87 20.19
C PRO A 122 -2.09 1.74 19.91
N LEU A 123 -2.44 1.47 18.65
CA LEU A 123 -3.34 0.37 18.27
C LEU A 123 -2.62 -0.98 18.20
N LEU A 124 -1.33 -0.95 17.87
CA LEU A 124 -0.50 -2.15 17.76
C LEU A 124 0.00 -2.62 19.13
N ARG A 125 0.29 -1.70 20.06
CA ARG A 125 0.81 -2.03 21.41
C ARG A 125 -0.03 -3.08 22.15
N PRO A 126 -1.37 -2.98 22.25
CA PRO A 126 -2.19 -3.96 22.97
C PRO A 126 -2.20 -5.36 22.36
N LEU A 127 -1.81 -5.50 21.09
CA LEU A 127 -1.75 -6.78 20.39
C LEU A 127 -0.52 -7.60 20.80
N LEU A 128 0.52 -6.92 21.30
CA LEU A 128 1.77 -7.52 21.73
C LEU A 128 1.77 -7.70 23.25
N THR A 129 1.54 -8.93 23.65
CA THR A 129 1.54 -9.39 25.02
C THR A 129 2.54 -10.54 25.17
N PRO A 130 2.96 -10.89 26.40
CA PRO A 130 3.88 -12.01 26.61
C PRO A 130 3.39 -13.35 26.04
N GLU A 131 2.07 -13.50 25.88
CA GLU A 131 1.42 -14.71 25.34
C GLU A 131 1.30 -14.67 23.81
N SER A 132 1.08 -13.48 23.22
CA SER A 132 0.93 -13.32 21.78
C SER A 132 2.28 -13.21 21.04
N ILE A 133 3.33 -12.69 21.68
CA ILE A 133 4.66 -12.48 21.07
C ILE A 133 5.24 -13.76 20.43
N PRO A 134 5.25 -14.94 21.08
CA PRO A 134 5.75 -16.18 20.46
C PRO A 134 4.92 -16.67 19.26
N ASN A 135 3.72 -16.12 19.09
CA ASN A 135 2.73 -16.52 18.09
C ASN A 135 2.49 -15.43 17.03
N THR A 136 3.36 -14.42 16.95
CA THR A 136 3.19 -13.26 16.06
C THR A 136 4.26 -13.24 14.97
N LEU A 137 3.86 -13.02 13.72
CA LEU A 137 4.73 -12.78 12.57
C LEU A 137 4.44 -11.40 11.97
N ILE A 138 5.50 -10.65 11.67
CA ILE A 138 5.40 -9.37 10.96
C ILE A 138 5.55 -9.65 9.47
N VAL A 139 4.67 -9.08 8.65
CA VAL A 139 4.74 -9.12 7.19
C VAL A 139 4.78 -7.69 6.66
N ILE A 140 5.80 -7.36 5.87
CA ILE A 140 5.88 -6.09 5.14
C ILE A 140 5.59 -6.36 3.66
N LEU A 141 4.61 -5.65 3.11
CA LEU A 141 4.23 -5.71 1.71
C LEU A 141 4.95 -4.61 0.92
N LEU A 142 5.64 -5.03 -0.14
CA LEU A 142 6.28 -4.16 -1.13
C LEU A 142 5.66 -4.44 -2.50
N ASP A 143 5.72 -3.48 -3.42
CA ASP A 143 5.12 -3.60 -4.75
C ASP A 143 6.16 -3.38 -5.86
N TRP A 144 6.31 -4.36 -6.76
CA TRP A 144 7.18 -4.27 -7.94
C TRP A 144 6.75 -3.20 -8.96
N SER A 145 5.59 -2.57 -8.79
CA SER A 145 5.23 -1.39 -9.55
C SER A 145 6.13 -0.19 -9.24
N GLU A 146 6.66 -0.08 -8.01
CA GLU A 146 7.49 1.05 -7.55
C GLU A 146 8.71 0.62 -6.69
N PRO A 147 9.63 -0.22 -7.21
CA PRO A 147 10.78 -0.76 -6.47
C PRO A 147 11.76 0.28 -5.93
N TRP A 148 11.81 1.49 -6.51
CA TRP A 148 12.66 2.58 -6.05
C TRP A 148 12.27 3.09 -4.64
N PHE A 149 11.05 2.86 -4.16
CA PHE A 149 10.64 3.26 -2.81
C PHE A 149 10.88 2.20 -1.73
N TRP A 150 11.25 0.98 -2.12
CA TRP A 150 11.24 -0.17 -1.20
C TRP A 150 12.10 0.01 0.03
N LEU A 151 13.32 0.55 -0.13
CA LEU A 151 14.25 0.68 0.98
C LEU A 151 13.82 1.78 1.94
N ARG A 152 13.26 2.87 1.41
CA ARG A 152 12.64 3.93 2.20
C ARG A 152 11.45 3.40 3.01
N GLN A 153 10.55 2.67 2.35
CA GLN A 153 9.40 2.02 2.99
C GLN A 153 9.82 1.03 4.07
N LEU A 154 10.80 0.16 3.77
CA LEU A 154 11.32 -0.82 4.72
C LEU A 154 11.94 -0.14 5.94
N ARG A 155 12.72 0.93 5.73
CA ARG A 155 13.34 1.70 6.82
C ARG A 155 12.26 2.29 7.72
N ASP A 156 11.25 2.94 7.15
CA ASP A 156 10.19 3.61 7.91
C ASP A 156 9.39 2.60 8.75
N TRP A 157 9.10 1.42 8.20
CA TRP A 157 8.46 0.34 8.94
C TRP A 157 9.35 -0.21 10.07
N VAL A 158 10.63 -0.44 9.80
CA VAL A 158 11.58 -0.93 10.80
C VAL A 158 11.76 0.09 11.93
N GLN A 159 11.85 1.38 11.63
CA GLN A 159 11.93 2.45 12.63
C GLN A 159 10.66 2.51 13.49
N LEU A 160 9.48 2.45 12.87
CA LEU A 160 8.20 2.42 13.61
C LEU A 160 8.12 1.20 14.53
N LEU A 161 8.48 0.02 14.03
CA LEU A 161 8.51 -1.22 14.80
C LEU A 161 9.50 -1.14 15.96
N ARG A 162 10.72 -0.63 15.74
CA ARG A 162 11.70 -0.44 16.82
C ARG A 162 11.17 0.45 17.92
N THR A 163 10.60 1.58 17.56
CA THR A 163 9.98 2.53 18.50
C THR A 163 8.88 1.84 19.31
N LEU A 164 8.02 1.08 18.64
CA LEU A 164 6.94 0.33 19.27
C LEU A 164 7.45 -0.75 20.23
N LEU A 165 8.39 -1.58 19.80
CA LEU A 165 8.88 -2.75 20.54
C LEU A 165 9.72 -2.34 21.76
N VAL A 166 10.51 -1.27 21.65
CA VAL A 166 11.23 -0.67 22.79
C VAL A 166 10.28 -0.12 23.84
N SER A 167 9.10 0.37 23.42
CA SER A 167 8.09 0.92 24.31
C SER A 167 7.27 -0.12 25.10
N LEU A 168 7.44 -1.42 24.80
CA LEU A 168 6.79 -2.50 25.54
C LEU A 168 7.40 -2.71 26.94
N ASP A 169 6.67 -3.40 27.80
CA ASP A 169 7.09 -3.77 29.14
C ASP A 169 8.20 -4.84 29.13
N ASP A 170 8.93 -4.93 30.24
CA ASP A 170 10.10 -5.82 30.36
C ASP A 170 9.74 -7.31 30.19
N ARG A 171 8.51 -7.71 30.56
CA ARG A 171 8.04 -9.09 30.36
C ARG A 171 7.88 -9.42 28.88
N CYS A 172 7.39 -8.48 28.08
CA CYS A 172 7.36 -8.62 26.62
C CYS A 172 8.77 -8.68 26.04
N LYS A 173 9.69 -7.81 26.50
CA LYS A 173 11.09 -7.81 26.06
C LYS A 173 11.81 -9.13 26.33
N GLN A 174 11.65 -9.69 27.53
CA GLN A 174 12.19 -11.02 27.85
C GLN A 174 11.64 -12.10 26.91
N LYS A 175 10.34 -12.07 26.60
CA LYS A 175 9.74 -13.01 25.65
C LYS A 175 10.27 -12.82 24.23
N MET A 176 10.50 -11.59 23.80
CA MET A 176 11.12 -11.32 22.50
C MET A 176 12.54 -11.89 22.42
N GLU A 177 13.35 -11.74 23.48
CA GLU A 177 14.69 -12.33 23.54
C GLU A 177 14.64 -13.87 23.44
N GLU A 178 13.75 -14.53 24.18
CA GLU A 178 13.54 -15.98 24.09
C GLU A 178 13.15 -16.42 22.67
N VAL A 179 12.24 -15.68 22.03
CA VAL A 179 11.83 -15.93 20.65
C VAL A 179 13.03 -15.79 19.72
N MET A 180 13.81 -14.72 19.81
CA MET A 180 14.99 -14.50 18.96
C MET A 180 16.07 -15.58 19.15
N ILE A 181 16.31 -16.05 20.37
CA ILE A 181 17.23 -17.17 20.62
C ILE A 181 16.75 -18.41 19.89
N GLY A 182 15.48 -18.78 20.02
CA GLY A 182 14.92 -19.95 19.34
C GLY A 182 14.94 -19.82 17.81
N TRP A 183 14.76 -18.61 17.28
CA TRP A 183 14.74 -18.37 15.85
C TRP A 183 16.11 -18.44 15.16
N ARG A 184 17.21 -18.25 15.88
CA ARG A 184 18.58 -18.38 15.31
C ARG A 184 18.88 -19.79 14.77
N ASP A 185 18.23 -20.81 15.34
CA ASP A 185 18.45 -22.22 15.01
C ASP A 185 17.34 -22.85 14.16
N ARG A 186 16.17 -22.20 14.02
CA ARG A 186 15.05 -22.70 13.20
C ARG A 186 15.41 -22.74 11.72
N GLY A 187 15.15 -23.84 11.03
CA GLY A 187 15.49 -23.95 9.59
C GLY A 187 17.00 -24.07 9.31
N ARG A 188 17.86 -24.04 10.34
CA ARG A 188 19.32 -24.17 10.22
C ARG A 188 19.74 -25.63 10.42
N GLY A 189 20.77 -26.09 9.71
CA GLY A 189 21.43 -27.38 9.99
C GLY A 189 20.55 -28.63 9.83
N GLY A 190 19.45 -28.56 9.05
CA GLY A 190 18.50 -29.66 8.90
C GLY A 190 17.32 -29.61 9.88
N ASN A 191 17.29 -28.62 10.79
CA ASN A 191 16.10 -28.34 11.60
C ASN A 191 14.97 -27.83 10.72
N SER A 192 13.74 -28.20 11.07
CA SER A 192 12.55 -27.72 10.37
C SER A 192 12.24 -26.27 10.77
N LEU A 193 11.71 -25.48 9.83
CA LEU A 193 11.36 -24.08 10.08
C LEU A 193 10.20 -23.93 11.09
N ASP A 194 9.30 -24.92 11.12
CA ASP A 194 8.13 -24.97 12.01
C ASP A 194 8.47 -25.12 13.50
N GLY A 195 9.76 -25.21 13.85
CA GLY A 195 10.24 -25.34 15.21
C GLY A 195 10.06 -26.73 15.81
N VAL A 196 9.63 -27.72 15.00
CA VAL A 196 9.58 -29.11 15.43
C VAL A 196 10.97 -29.70 15.32
N ALA A 197 11.55 -30.09 16.46
CA ALA A 197 12.84 -30.78 16.49
C ALA A 197 12.74 -32.09 15.69
N SER A 198 13.64 -32.28 14.71
CA SER A 198 13.74 -33.55 14.00
C SER A 198 14.39 -34.57 14.93
N ALA A 199 13.64 -35.61 15.34
CA ALA A 199 14.12 -36.65 16.25
C ALA A 199 15.34 -37.44 15.73
N THR A 200 15.72 -37.26 14.46
CA THR A 200 16.80 -37.99 13.78
C THR A 200 18.18 -37.33 13.88
N THR A 201 18.30 -36.11 14.40
CA THR A 201 19.56 -35.33 14.38
C THR A 201 20.09 -34.92 15.77
N ALA A 202 19.44 -35.35 16.86
CA ALA A 202 19.75 -34.91 18.22
C ALA A 202 21.17 -35.25 18.74
N GLU A 203 21.94 -36.10 18.05
CA GLU A 203 23.28 -36.52 18.52
C GLU A 203 24.44 -35.69 17.95
N ASN A 204 24.20 -34.77 17.00
CA ASN A 204 25.24 -33.92 16.38
C ASN A 204 24.79 -32.45 16.19
N ASP A 205 23.98 -31.91 17.11
CA ASP A 205 23.54 -30.51 17.05
C ASP A 205 24.66 -29.55 17.49
N VAL A 206 25.70 -29.46 16.66
CA VAL A 206 26.73 -28.42 16.78
C VAL A 206 26.17 -27.19 16.07
N SER A 207 25.56 -26.29 16.82
CA SER A 207 25.16 -24.98 16.32
C SER A 207 26.41 -24.23 15.83
N LEU A 208 26.56 -24.17 14.50
CA LEU A 208 27.62 -23.40 13.89
C LEU A 208 27.43 -21.92 14.25
N PRO A 209 28.51 -21.17 14.51
CA PRO A 209 28.39 -19.75 14.80
C PRO A 209 27.71 -19.03 13.63
N LEU A 210 26.94 -18.00 13.96
CA LEU A 210 26.29 -17.15 12.97
C LEU A 210 27.33 -16.49 12.05
N GLY A 211 27.01 -16.41 10.76
CA GLY A 211 27.81 -15.68 9.80
C GLY A 211 27.73 -14.16 10.00
N PRO A 212 28.61 -13.39 9.33
CA PRO A 212 28.51 -11.93 9.34
C PRO A 212 27.17 -11.48 8.76
N GLY A 213 26.58 -10.43 9.34
CA GLY A 213 25.26 -9.95 8.96
C GLY A 213 24.08 -10.77 9.46
N GLU A 214 24.26 -12.00 9.95
CA GLU A 214 23.14 -12.84 10.40
C GLU A 214 22.66 -12.41 11.80
N TRP A 215 21.40 -11.97 11.91
CA TRP A 215 20.74 -11.62 13.18
C TRP A 215 21.41 -10.47 13.97
N GLU A 216 22.17 -9.59 13.31
CA GLU A 216 22.82 -8.43 13.94
C GLU A 216 21.81 -7.42 14.51
N GLU A 217 20.67 -7.23 13.83
CA GLU A 217 19.66 -6.21 14.15
C GLU A 217 18.28 -6.85 14.36
N ALA A 218 18.25 -7.94 15.15
CA ALA A 218 17.02 -8.68 15.42
C ALA A 218 15.92 -7.78 16.04
N LEU A 219 14.70 -7.83 15.49
CA LEU A 219 13.62 -6.93 15.93
C LEU A 219 12.92 -7.40 17.21
N GLY A 220 13.04 -8.68 17.59
CA GLY A 220 12.28 -9.29 18.70
C GLY A 220 11.07 -10.12 18.27
N LEU A 221 10.64 -9.95 17.01
CA LEU A 221 9.61 -10.75 16.34
C LEU A 221 10.12 -11.19 14.97
N PRO A 222 9.70 -12.36 14.45
CA PRO A 222 10.06 -12.78 13.10
C PRO A 222 9.44 -11.85 12.06
N LEU A 223 10.18 -11.64 10.96
CA LEU A 223 9.82 -10.74 9.87
C LEU A 223 9.81 -11.50 8.53
N CYS A 224 8.79 -11.24 7.71
CA CYS A 224 8.70 -11.70 6.33
C CYS A 224 8.44 -10.49 5.42
N VAL A 225 9.22 -10.34 4.36
CA VAL A 225 8.99 -9.33 3.32
C VAL A 225 8.41 -10.01 2.09
N VAL A 226 7.28 -9.50 1.61
CA VAL A 226 6.57 -10.00 0.44
C VAL A 226 6.57 -8.92 -0.63
N CYS A 227 7.27 -9.17 -1.73
CA CYS A 227 7.23 -8.30 -2.91
C CYS A 227 6.13 -8.80 -3.85
N GLN A 228 5.05 -8.03 -3.97
CA GLN A 228 3.89 -8.34 -4.79
C GLN A 228 4.09 -7.87 -6.23
N ASN A 229 3.19 -8.31 -7.13
CA ASN A 229 3.17 -7.92 -8.54
C ASN A 229 4.46 -8.20 -9.30
N SER A 230 5.09 -9.36 -9.08
CA SER A 230 6.38 -9.71 -9.71
C SER A 230 6.30 -9.86 -11.24
N ASP A 231 5.10 -9.93 -11.81
CA ASP A 231 4.86 -9.78 -13.25
C ASP A 231 5.27 -8.41 -13.80
N GLN A 232 5.33 -7.37 -12.95
CA GLN A 232 5.82 -6.05 -13.33
C GLN A 232 7.31 -6.02 -13.68
N ILE A 233 8.09 -7.04 -13.31
CA ILE A 233 9.50 -7.19 -13.73
C ILE A 233 9.60 -7.16 -15.26
N GLU A 234 8.71 -7.87 -15.97
CA GLU A 234 8.69 -7.89 -17.44
C GLU A 234 8.32 -6.50 -18.02
N ASN A 235 7.44 -5.77 -17.34
CA ASN A 235 7.07 -4.41 -17.73
C ASN A 235 8.23 -3.43 -17.53
N LEU A 236 8.98 -3.54 -16.42
CA LEU A 236 10.16 -2.72 -16.15
C LEU A 236 11.27 -2.96 -17.17
N GLU A 237 11.53 -4.22 -17.55
CA GLU A 237 12.48 -4.57 -18.61
C GLU A 237 12.10 -3.89 -19.93
N LYS A 238 10.84 -3.98 -20.35
CA LYS A 238 10.37 -3.41 -21.62
C LYS A 238 10.32 -1.87 -21.62
N GLN A 239 9.80 -1.27 -20.56
CA GLN A 239 9.52 0.16 -20.52
C GLN A 239 10.74 0.99 -20.13
N ARG A 240 11.66 0.42 -19.33
CA ARG A 240 12.85 1.14 -18.84
C ARG A 240 14.16 0.61 -19.38
N SER A 241 14.14 -0.43 -20.20
CA SER A 241 15.35 -1.11 -20.64
C SER A 241 16.21 -1.61 -19.46
N TRP A 242 15.56 -1.90 -18.32
CA TRP A 242 16.22 -2.59 -17.21
C TRP A 242 16.72 -3.94 -17.69
N ARG A 243 17.88 -4.34 -17.20
CA ARG A 243 18.52 -5.61 -17.48
C ARG A 243 18.51 -6.46 -16.21
N GLU A 244 19.03 -7.67 -16.35
CA GLU A 244 19.22 -8.57 -15.20
C GLU A 244 20.08 -7.93 -14.09
N GLU A 245 20.94 -6.98 -14.46
CA GLU A 245 21.84 -6.26 -13.56
C GLU A 245 21.08 -5.53 -12.44
N GLU A 246 20.01 -4.82 -12.80
CA GLU A 246 19.19 -4.04 -11.87
C GLU A 246 18.36 -4.95 -10.96
N PHE A 247 17.83 -6.05 -11.50
CA PHE A 247 17.06 -7.03 -10.72
C PHE A 247 17.94 -7.80 -9.73
N ASP A 248 19.13 -8.23 -10.16
CA ASP A 248 20.14 -8.84 -9.28
C ASP A 248 20.57 -7.87 -8.19
N PHE A 249 20.80 -6.59 -8.52
CA PHE A 249 21.16 -5.58 -7.55
C PHE A 249 20.07 -5.42 -6.47
N ILE A 250 18.80 -5.27 -6.87
CA ILE A 250 17.67 -5.19 -5.93
C ILE A 250 17.64 -6.42 -5.01
N LEU A 251 17.80 -7.61 -5.59
CA LEU A 251 17.77 -8.85 -4.83
C LEU A 251 18.95 -8.98 -3.86
N GLN A 252 20.17 -8.63 -4.29
CA GLN A 252 21.34 -8.62 -3.40
C GLN A 252 21.18 -7.60 -2.26
N PHE A 253 20.61 -6.43 -2.55
CA PHE A 253 20.38 -5.36 -1.58
C PHE A 253 19.37 -5.76 -0.51
N LEU A 254 18.20 -6.25 -0.92
CA LEU A 254 17.19 -6.75 0.01
C LEU A 254 17.71 -7.91 0.84
N ARG A 255 18.37 -8.90 0.22
CA ARG A 255 18.92 -10.05 0.95
C ARG A 255 19.94 -9.64 2.00
N THR A 256 20.79 -8.66 1.69
CA THR A 256 21.79 -8.13 2.65
C THR A 256 21.14 -7.54 3.89
N ILE A 257 20.09 -6.74 3.69
CA ILE A 257 19.39 -6.05 4.78
C ILE A 257 18.54 -7.02 5.59
N LEU A 258 17.78 -7.88 4.91
CA LEU A 258 16.90 -8.84 5.57
C LEU A 258 17.67 -9.90 6.36
N LEU A 259 18.91 -10.21 5.97
CA LEU A 259 19.80 -11.07 6.74
C LEU A 259 20.06 -10.53 8.16
N LYS A 260 20.19 -9.20 8.31
CA LYS A 260 20.39 -8.54 9.62
C LYS A 260 19.23 -8.76 10.56
N HIS A 261 18.02 -8.87 10.02
CA HIS A 261 16.80 -9.09 10.78
C HIS A 261 16.40 -10.57 10.90
N GLY A 262 17.14 -11.48 10.26
CA GLY A 262 16.76 -12.89 10.16
C GLY A 262 15.46 -13.13 9.40
N ALA A 263 15.11 -12.20 8.51
CA ALA A 263 13.82 -12.18 7.82
C ALA A 263 13.79 -13.09 6.59
N SER A 264 12.59 -13.50 6.18
CA SER A 264 12.36 -14.14 4.87
C SER A 264 12.02 -13.13 3.79
N LEU A 265 12.31 -13.49 2.53
CA LEU A 265 11.91 -12.75 1.34
C LEU A 265 11.14 -13.66 0.39
N ILE A 266 10.02 -13.19 -0.15
CA ILE A 266 9.27 -13.92 -1.18
C ILE A 266 8.69 -12.97 -2.21
N TYR A 267 8.76 -13.37 -3.47
CA TYR A 267 8.11 -12.70 -4.59
C TYR A 267 6.82 -13.41 -4.94
N THR A 268 5.78 -12.63 -5.18
CA THR A 268 4.45 -13.12 -5.50
C THR A 268 3.91 -12.43 -6.73
N THR A 269 3.11 -13.16 -7.50
CA THR A 269 2.43 -12.67 -8.69
C THR A 269 0.94 -12.95 -8.52
N PRO A 270 0.06 -11.97 -8.79
CA PRO A 270 -1.37 -12.15 -8.68
C PRO A 270 -1.85 -13.41 -9.42
N SER A 271 -2.73 -14.19 -8.79
CA SER A 271 -3.32 -15.42 -9.37
C SER A 271 -2.32 -16.53 -9.71
N VAL A 272 -1.05 -16.43 -9.31
CA VAL A 272 -0.04 -17.48 -9.50
C VAL A 272 0.23 -18.16 -8.16
N THR A 273 0.18 -19.50 -8.15
CA THR A 273 0.47 -20.27 -6.95
C THR A 273 1.91 -20.05 -6.49
N SER A 274 2.07 -19.77 -5.20
CA SER A 274 3.35 -19.47 -4.59
C SER A 274 3.49 -20.20 -3.25
N PRO A 275 4.73 -20.43 -2.76
CA PRO A 275 4.95 -21.05 -1.46
C PRO A 275 4.65 -20.12 -0.27
N LEU A 276 3.97 -18.99 -0.49
CA LEU A 276 3.67 -17.97 0.53
C LEU A 276 2.95 -18.57 1.74
N GLN A 277 1.90 -19.36 1.48
CA GLN A 277 1.13 -20.00 2.55
C GLN A 277 2.01 -20.91 3.41
N SER A 278 2.76 -21.80 2.77
CA SER A 278 3.71 -22.70 3.45
C SER A 278 4.77 -21.93 4.25
N LEU A 279 5.27 -20.82 3.72
CA LEU A 279 6.25 -19.96 4.41
C LEU A 279 5.65 -19.32 5.66
N VAL A 280 4.47 -18.70 5.55
CA VAL A 280 3.79 -18.02 6.66
C VAL A 280 3.38 -19.03 7.74
N HIS A 281 2.78 -20.17 7.34
CA HIS A 281 2.36 -21.21 8.27
C HIS A 281 3.56 -21.81 9.03
N SER A 282 4.64 -22.16 8.32
CA SER A 282 5.86 -22.67 8.96
C SER A 282 6.46 -21.63 9.91
N SER A 283 6.49 -20.36 9.51
CA SER A 283 7.03 -19.28 10.34
C SER A 283 6.22 -19.10 11.63
N LEU A 284 4.90 -19.31 11.60
CA LEU A 284 4.03 -19.26 12.76
C LEU A 284 4.04 -20.56 13.60
N GLY A 285 4.83 -21.56 13.20
CA GLY A 285 4.88 -22.89 13.83
C GLY A 285 3.60 -23.70 13.62
N ILE A 286 2.82 -23.37 12.59
CA ILE A 286 1.67 -24.14 12.16
C ILE A 286 2.19 -25.24 11.23
N HIS A 287 2.06 -26.50 11.66
CA HIS A 287 2.53 -27.64 10.91
C HIS A 287 1.38 -28.58 10.60
N SER A 288 1.34 -29.03 9.34
CA SER A 288 0.42 -30.09 8.91
C SER A 288 0.83 -31.42 9.56
N LEU A 289 -0.16 -32.18 10.04
CA LEU A 289 0.08 -33.53 10.57
C LEU A 289 0.23 -34.56 9.44
N LEU A 290 -0.15 -34.18 8.22
CA LEU A 290 -0.24 -35.06 7.06
C LEU A 290 0.83 -34.79 6.01
N LYS A 291 1.22 -33.53 5.82
CA LYS A 291 2.13 -33.09 4.75
C LYS A 291 3.26 -32.23 5.32
N ARG A 292 4.47 -32.78 5.33
CA ARG A 292 5.70 -32.04 5.65
C ARG A 292 6.53 -31.87 4.39
N GLN A 293 6.31 -30.77 3.67
CA GLN A 293 7.16 -30.38 2.54
C GLN A 293 8.10 -29.25 2.96
N PRO A 294 9.43 -29.42 2.83
CA PRO A 294 10.36 -28.34 3.12
C PRO A 294 10.21 -27.23 2.08
N LEU A 295 10.41 -25.99 2.51
CA LEU A 295 10.45 -24.84 1.61
C LEU A 295 11.63 -24.95 0.65
N LYS A 296 11.35 -24.86 -0.65
CA LYS A 296 12.38 -24.87 -1.69
C LYS A 296 12.76 -23.43 -2.02
N HIS A 297 13.92 -23.00 -1.51
CA HIS A 297 14.50 -21.70 -1.84
C HIS A 297 14.69 -21.53 -3.36
N ASN A 298 14.61 -20.29 -3.81
CA ASN A 298 14.86 -19.91 -5.19
C ASN A 298 15.41 -18.48 -5.24
N VAL A 299 16.55 -18.30 -5.88
CA VAL A 299 17.14 -16.97 -6.16
C VAL A 299 17.58 -16.86 -7.62
N ILE A 300 17.16 -17.82 -8.45
CA ILE A 300 17.56 -17.94 -9.85
C ILE A 300 16.44 -17.43 -10.75
N ASP A 301 15.20 -17.84 -10.50
CA ASP A 301 14.06 -17.29 -11.25
C ASP A 301 13.66 -15.95 -10.63
N ARG A 302 13.97 -14.86 -11.33
CA ARG A 302 13.81 -13.48 -10.85
C ARG A 302 12.38 -13.10 -10.43
N ASP A 303 11.36 -13.76 -10.97
CA ASP A 303 9.93 -13.55 -10.65
C ASP A 303 9.39 -14.50 -9.57
N LYS A 304 10.19 -15.49 -9.15
CA LYS A 304 9.79 -16.55 -8.18
C LYS A 304 10.82 -16.71 -7.06
N VAL A 305 11.35 -15.58 -6.59
CA VAL A 305 12.31 -15.56 -5.50
C VAL A 305 11.65 -16.05 -4.21
N LEU A 306 12.34 -16.96 -3.52
CA LEU A 306 12.05 -17.38 -2.16
C LEU A 306 13.37 -17.53 -1.40
N VAL A 307 13.52 -16.73 -0.35
CA VAL A 307 14.60 -16.82 0.63
C VAL A 307 13.96 -17.12 1.99
N PRO A 308 13.95 -18.40 2.43
CA PRO A 308 13.48 -18.75 3.77
C PRO A 308 14.40 -18.20 4.86
N PRO A 309 13.91 -18.07 6.11
CA PRO A 309 14.75 -17.67 7.24
C PRO A 309 15.92 -18.64 7.43
N ASN A 310 17.08 -18.13 7.84
CA ASN A 310 18.32 -18.90 8.09
C ASN A 310 18.89 -19.69 6.89
N TRP A 311 18.38 -19.49 5.67
CA TRP A 311 18.98 -20.11 4.47
C TRP A 311 20.14 -19.28 3.90
N ASP A 312 20.04 -17.96 3.95
CA ASP A 312 20.96 -17.06 3.25
C ASP A 312 22.30 -16.84 3.99
N SER A 313 23.29 -16.27 3.31
CA SER A 313 24.55 -15.80 3.92
C SER A 313 25.30 -14.87 2.97
N TRP A 314 26.24 -14.06 3.48
CA TRP A 314 27.06 -13.16 2.64
C TRP A 314 27.74 -13.87 1.47
N GLY A 315 28.21 -15.10 1.67
CA GLY A 315 28.80 -15.91 0.60
C GLY A 315 27.81 -16.18 -0.54
N LYS A 316 26.54 -16.51 -0.23
CA LYS A 316 25.51 -16.77 -1.25
C LYS A 316 25.05 -15.48 -1.94
N ILE A 317 25.02 -14.36 -1.23
CA ILE A 317 24.64 -13.06 -1.79
C ILE A 317 25.71 -12.59 -2.77
N ARG A 318 26.99 -12.73 -2.39
CA ARG A 318 28.14 -12.29 -3.21
C ARG A 318 28.25 -13.05 -4.54
N LEU A 319 27.83 -14.32 -4.56
CA LEU A 319 27.91 -15.16 -5.75
C LEU A 319 26.84 -14.84 -6.81
N LEU A 320 25.81 -14.06 -6.47
CA LEU A 320 24.78 -13.71 -7.45
C LEU A 320 25.37 -12.80 -8.55
N ARG A 321 26.13 -11.77 -8.15
CA ARG A 321 26.79 -10.85 -9.07
C ARG A 321 28.01 -10.19 -8.45
N ASP A 322 29.06 -10.02 -9.25
CA ASP A 322 30.30 -9.35 -8.86
C ASP A 322 30.11 -7.83 -8.69
N GLY A 323 30.99 -7.20 -7.89
CA GLY A 323 30.98 -5.74 -7.69
C GLY A 323 30.01 -5.24 -6.62
N PHE A 324 29.30 -6.14 -5.93
CA PHE A 324 28.37 -5.79 -4.86
C PHE A 324 29.08 -5.77 -3.48
N ASP A 325 29.11 -4.59 -2.84
CA ASP A 325 29.74 -4.41 -1.53
C ASP A 325 28.75 -4.64 -0.37
N ILE A 326 28.64 -5.90 0.03
CA ILE A 326 27.74 -6.37 1.10
C ILE A 326 28.05 -5.70 2.44
N ASP A 327 29.34 -5.50 2.76
CA ASP A 327 29.75 -4.99 4.08
C ASP A 327 29.37 -3.51 4.21
N ALA A 328 29.63 -2.72 3.17
CA ALA A 328 29.22 -1.32 3.11
C ALA A 328 27.70 -1.16 3.24
N ILE A 329 26.91 -1.99 2.53
CA ILE A 329 25.44 -1.92 2.57
C ILE A 329 24.91 -2.36 3.94
N ASN A 330 25.50 -3.40 4.54
CA ASN A 330 25.15 -3.85 5.88
C ASN A 330 25.35 -2.73 6.91
N GLN A 331 26.50 -2.05 6.88
CA GLN A 331 26.81 -0.94 7.80
C GLN A 331 25.91 0.27 7.55
N ALA A 332 25.72 0.63 6.28
CA ALA A 332 24.86 1.75 5.86
C ALA A 332 23.40 1.54 6.27
N TRP A 333 22.92 0.29 6.32
CA TRP A 333 21.58 0.00 6.81
C TRP A 333 21.45 0.27 8.31
N SER A 334 22.45 -0.09 9.13
CA SER A 334 22.42 0.23 10.57
C SER A 334 22.28 1.73 10.81
N VAL A 335 22.96 2.54 9.99
CA VAL A 335 22.85 4.02 10.02
C VAL A 335 21.43 4.49 9.69
N ASP A 336 20.75 3.88 8.72
CA ASP A 336 19.39 4.29 8.33
C ASP A 336 18.32 3.92 9.36
N ILE A 337 18.49 2.80 10.08
CA ILE A 337 17.50 2.33 11.06
C ILE A 337 17.74 2.88 12.47
N GLU A 338 18.84 3.62 12.69
CA GLU A 338 19.03 4.47 13.86
C GLU A 338 18.11 5.69 13.74
N GLU A 339 17.33 5.95 14.79
CA GLU A 339 16.37 7.04 14.81
C GLU A 339 17.13 8.38 14.86
N SER A 340 16.93 9.27 13.87
CA SER A 340 17.44 10.63 13.98
C SER A 340 16.69 11.35 15.09
N VAL A 341 17.36 11.54 16.22
CA VAL A 341 16.87 12.32 17.37
C VAL A 341 16.91 13.80 17.02
N ASP A 342 16.07 14.25 16.09
CA ASP A 342 15.74 15.65 15.96
C ASP A 342 14.36 15.87 16.60
N PRO A 343 14.28 16.43 17.82
CA PRO A 343 13.00 16.81 18.38
C PRO A 343 12.41 17.89 17.47
N VAL A 344 11.30 17.53 16.80
CA VAL A 344 10.45 18.48 16.09
C VAL A 344 10.04 19.54 17.10
N ALA A 345 10.65 20.72 17.00
CA ALA A 345 10.18 21.90 17.69
C ALA A 345 8.76 22.19 17.20
N ASP A 346 7.84 22.37 18.15
CA ASP A 346 6.45 22.74 17.91
C ASP A 346 6.32 23.80 16.80
N GLY A 347 5.64 23.47 15.70
CA GLY A 347 5.27 24.46 14.69
C GLY A 347 5.03 23.90 13.29
N GLU A 348 3.76 23.82 12.93
CA GLU A 348 3.21 23.72 11.56
C GLU A 348 3.25 22.34 10.87
N GLU A 349 2.08 21.70 10.86
CA GLU A 349 1.71 20.61 9.96
C GLU A 349 1.81 21.10 8.50
N ASN A 350 2.99 20.96 7.89
CA ASN A 350 3.11 20.85 6.45
C ASN A 350 3.32 19.37 6.11
N ASP A 351 2.25 18.75 5.64
CA ASP A 351 2.25 17.49 4.91
C ASP A 351 3.25 17.65 3.73
N HIS A 352 4.23 16.75 3.60
CA HIS A 352 5.35 16.74 2.63
C HIS A 352 6.72 17.35 3.02
N THR A 353 7.16 17.34 4.28
CA THR A 353 8.61 17.41 4.55
C THR A 353 9.24 16.02 4.45
N GLU A 354 9.90 15.72 3.32
CA GLU A 354 10.80 14.56 3.22
C GLU A 354 11.80 14.60 4.38
N LYS A 355 11.88 13.53 5.18
CA LYS A 355 12.91 13.39 6.21
C LYS A 355 14.29 13.59 5.55
N PRO A 356 15.20 14.40 6.12
CA PRO A 356 16.48 14.68 5.51
C PRO A 356 17.24 13.38 5.22
N HIS A 357 17.83 13.31 4.02
CA HIS A 357 18.62 12.18 3.58
C HIS A 357 19.80 11.96 4.54
N VAL A 358 19.90 10.79 5.19
CA VAL A 358 21.07 10.46 6.00
C VAL A 358 22.26 10.25 5.05
N PRO A 359 23.34 11.06 5.14
CA PRO A 359 24.47 10.94 4.23
C PRO A 359 25.17 9.59 4.44
N GLY A 360 25.30 8.80 3.37
CA GLY A 360 25.92 7.47 3.44
C GLY A 360 25.00 6.34 3.93
N GLY A 361 23.68 6.59 4.05
CA GLY A 361 22.68 5.56 4.31
C GLY A 361 22.52 4.57 3.15
N ALA A 362 22.08 3.36 3.46
CA ALA A 362 21.76 2.33 2.47
C ALA A 362 20.59 2.76 1.55
N VAL A 363 19.60 3.50 2.06
CA VAL A 363 18.52 4.08 1.25
C VAL A 363 19.10 4.98 0.16
N ALA A 364 20.12 5.79 0.48
CA ALA A 364 20.81 6.67 -0.48
C ALA A 364 21.43 5.86 -1.61
N ASN A 365 22.23 4.87 -1.22
CA ASN A 365 22.98 4.03 -2.14
C ASN A 365 22.04 3.22 -3.05
N PHE A 366 20.88 2.81 -2.52
CA PHE A 366 19.86 2.13 -3.30
C PHE A 366 19.16 3.07 -4.29
N GLU A 367 18.66 4.22 -3.84
CA GLU A 367 17.94 5.19 -4.67
C GLU A 367 18.84 5.83 -5.74
N GLU A 368 20.16 5.90 -5.51
CA GLU A 368 21.13 6.35 -6.52
C GLU A 368 21.15 5.44 -7.76
N GLN A 369 21.06 4.12 -7.55
CA GLN A 369 21.09 3.11 -8.60
C GLN A 369 19.69 2.77 -9.13
N ILE A 370 18.68 2.72 -8.26
CA ILE A 370 17.30 2.41 -8.60
C ILE A 370 16.45 3.69 -8.45
N ARG A 371 16.46 4.52 -9.50
CA ARG A 371 15.84 5.85 -9.51
C ARG A 371 14.34 5.82 -9.84
N ASP A 372 13.61 6.79 -9.28
CA ASP A 372 12.22 7.09 -9.67
C ASP A 372 12.19 7.75 -11.06
N PRO A 373 11.47 7.18 -12.04
CA PRO A 373 11.41 7.73 -13.40
C PRO A 373 10.70 9.09 -13.45
N ARG A 374 9.85 9.41 -12.46
CA ARG A 374 9.10 10.66 -12.41
C ARG A 374 10.07 11.82 -12.17
N LEU A 375 11.12 11.58 -11.38
CA LEU A 375 12.17 12.56 -11.12
C LEU A 375 12.99 12.82 -12.39
N ASP A 376 13.35 11.78 -13.14
CA ASP A 376 14.06 11.94 -14.42
C ASP A 376 13.21 12.71 -15.44
N ALA A 377 11.91 12.42 -15.52
CA ALA A 377 10.98 13.13 -16.40
C ALA A 377 10.80 14.59 -15.99
N LEU A 378 10.69 14.89 -14.69
CA LEU A 378 10.63 16.25 -14.16
C LEU A 378 11.94 17.00 -14.41
N GLN A 379 13.09 16.35 -14.23
CA GLN A 379 14.39 16.96 -14.47
C GLN A 379 14.60 17.25 -15.97
N ALA A 380 14.25 16.31 -16.84
CA ALA A 380 14.24 16.52 -18.29
C ALA A 380 13.28 17.65 -18.71
N ALA A 381 12.06 17.65 -18.17
CA ALA A 381 11.10 18.73 -18.42
C ALA A 381 11.57 20.09 -17.87
N SER A 382 12.26 20.12 -16.73
CA SER A 382 12.83 21.34 -16.16
C SER A 382 14.01 21.88 -16.99
N ALA A 383 14.80 20.99 -17.59
CA ALA A 383 15.91 21.35 -18.47
C ALA A 383 15.40 21.86 -19.83
N GLU A 384 14.28 21.34 -20.33
CA GLU A 384 13.64 21.79 -21.57
C GLU A 384 12.76 23.04 -21.40
N HIS A 385 12.19 23.27 -20.21
CA HIS A 385 11.38 24.44 -19.89
C HIS A 385 12.07 25.43 -18.96
N ASN A 386 12.98 26.21 -19.53
CA ASN A 386 13.42 27.48 -18.94
C ASN A 386 12.34 28.59 -19.03
N GLY A 387 11.04 28.24 -19.04
CA GLY A 387 9.96 29.18 -19.36
C GLY A 387 8.55 28.87 -18.83
N LEU A 388 8.28 27.72 -18.22
CA LEU A 388 6.97 27.41 -17.65
C LEU A 388 7.11 26.79 -16.27
N LYS A 389 7.50 27.62 -15.30
CA LYS A 389 7.28 27.34 -13.88
C LYS A 389 5.76 27.32 -13.65
N LEU A 390 5.18 26.15 -13.36
CA LEU A 390 3.75 26.01 -13.08
C LEU A 390 3.34 26.73 -11.78
N GLU A 391 4.32 27.01 -10.91
CA GLU A 391 4.13 27.84 -9.73
C GLU A 391 4.22 29.32 -10.10
N VAL A 392 3.05 29.96 -10.18
CA VAL A 392 2.95 31.42 -10.13
C VAL A 392 3.24 31.83 -8.70
N SER A 393 4.44 32.39 -8.45
CA SER A 393 4.72 33.05 -7.18
C SER A 393 3.79 34.25 -7.06
N SER A 394 2.78 34.14 -6.20
CA SER A 394 1.90 35.27 -5.89
C SER A 394 2.73 36.35 -5.18
N GLN A 395 2.54 37.61 -5.56
CA GLN A 395 3.17 38.72 -4.84
C GLN A 395 2.81 38.65 -3.35
N GLU A 396 3.77 38.98 -2.49
CA GLU A 396 3.56 39.10 -1.04
C GLU A 396 2.36 40.04 -0.78
N SER A 397 1.39 39.57 0.01
CA SER A 397 0.11 40.27 0.20
C SER A 397 0.30 41.70 0.72
N GLN A 398 1.29 41.92 1.58
CA GLN A 398 1.60 43.25 2.11
C GLN A 398 2.18 44.20 1.05
N ALA A 399 3.01 43.69 0.14
CA ALA A 399 3.55 44.47 -0.98
C ALA A 399 2.45 44.88 -1.96
N PHE A 400 1.52 43.97 -2.27
CA PHE A 400 0.36 44.28 -3.11
C PHE A 400 -0.54 45.34 -2.48
N LEU A 401 -0.87 45.21 -1.19
CA LEU A 401 -1.72 46.17 -0.48
C LEU A 401 -1.07 47.54 -0.36
N ALA A 402 0.25 47.61 -0.12
CA ALA A 402 0.99 48.87 -0.08
C ALA A 402 0.92 49.59 -1.44
N HIS A 403 1.09 48.86 -2.55
CA HIS A 403 0.98 49.42 -3.90
C HIS A 403 -0.44 49.93 -4.22
N GLN A 404 -1.48 49.20 -3.79
CA GLN A 404 -2.86 49.65 -3.96
C GLN A 404 -3.19 50.89 -3.12
N LEU A 405 -2.64 50.99 -1.91
CA LEU A 405 -2.79 52.18 -1.05
C LEU A 405 -2.10 53.41 -1.67
N GLU A 406 -0.92 53.23 -2.28
CA GLU A 406 -0.25 54.30 -3.03
C GLU A 406 -1.09 54.76 -4.23
N THR A 407 -1.70 53.81 -4.94
CA THR A 407 -2.57 54.11 -6.09
C THR A 407 -3.83 54.88 -5.65
N LEU A 408 -4.46 54.49 -4.55
CA LEU A 408 -5.63 55.16 -3.98
C LEU A 408 -5.30 56.57 -3.46
N THR A 409 -4.14 56.76 -2.82
CA THR A 409 -3.71 58.09 -2.35
C THR A 409 -3.41 59.03 -3.52
N ARG A 410 -2.86 58.50 -4.63
CA ARG A 410 -2.67 59.27 -5.87
C ARG A 410 -4.01 59.74 -6.46
N ILE A 411 -4.98 58.84 -6.57
CA ILE A 411 -6.33 59.17 -7.08
C ILE A 411 -7.06 60.13 -6.12
N GLY A 412 -6.89 59.96 -4.80
CA GLY A 412 -7.44 60.85 -3.78
C GLY A 412 -6.88 62.28 -3.88
N ASN A 413 -5.59 62.42 -4.16
CA ASN A 413 -4.97 63.73 -4.37
C ASN A 413 -5.40 64.37 -5.69
N ASP A 414 -5.53 63.59 -6.77
CA ASP A 414 -6.00 64.09 -8.07
C ASP A 414 -7.47 64.54 -8.03
N THR A 415 -8.31 63.88 -7.23
CA THR A 415 -9.73 64.26 -7.05
C THR A 415 -9.94 65.48 -6.14
N SER A 416 -8.98 65.80 -5.27
CA SER A 416 -9.03 67.01 -4.43
C SER A 416 -8.82 68.32 -5.21
N GLY A 417 -8.38 68.23 -6.48
CA GLY A 417 -8.24 69.36 -7.41
C GLY A 417 -9.43 69.60 -8.33
N MET A 418 -10.50 68.79 -8.27
CA MET A 418 -11.68 68.92 -9.15
C MET A 418 -12.88 69.51 -8.40
N ASP A 419 -13.11 70.80 -8.68
CA ASP A 419 -14.19 71.68 -8.25
C ASP A 419 -15.50 71.03 -7.77
N THR A 420 -15.86 71.36 -6.54
CA THR A 420 -17.17 71.20 -5.88
C THR A 420 -18.22 72.18 -6.43
N GLY A 421 -18.37 72.26 -7.77
CA GLY A 421 -19.15 73.30 -8.44
C GLY A 421 -20.43 72.90 -9.17
N ARG A 422 -20.77 71.60 -9.29
CA ARG A 422 -21.83 71.14 -10.23
C ARG A 422 -23.08 70.50 -9.61
N LEU A 423 -23.40 70.80 -8.35
CA LEU A 423 -24.58 70.25 -7.66
C LEU A 423 -25.75 71.23 -7.46
N ALA A 424 -25.73 72.43 -8.06
CA ALA A 424 -26.82 73.39 -7.92
C ALA A 424 -27.28 73.95 -9.27
N GLY A 425 -28.18 73.24 -9.97
CA GLY A 425 -28.82 73.85 -11.13
C GLY A 425 -29.64 72.94 -12.03
N ARG A 426 -30.81 72.46 -11.56
CA ARG A 426 -32.04 72.43 -12.39
C ARG A 426 -33.23 71.93 -11.58
N ARG A 427 -33.75 72.83 -10.74
CA ARG A 427 -35.15 72.81 -10.32
C ARG A 427 -35.90 73.68 -11.33
N ASN A 428 -37.04 73.19 -11.81
CA ASN A 428 -38.10 73.94 -12.52
C ASN A 428 -37.98 74.07 -14.06
N ARG A 429 -38.77 73.27 -14.81
CA ARG A 429 -39.91 73.75 -15.62
C ARG A 429 -40.62 72.63 -16.38
N SER A 430 -41.89 72.43 -16.04
CA SER A 430 -42.93 71.75 -16.82
C SER A 430 -43.48 72.68 -17.92
N SER A 431 -43.71 72.15 -19.13
CA SER A 431 -44.97 72.24 -19.92
C SER A 431 -44.76 72.21 -21.44
N SER A 432 -45.44 71.24 -22.08
CA SER A 432 -46.10 71.24 -23.40
C SER A 432 -45.31 71.38 -24.72
N ASN A 433 -45.56 70.37 -25.55
CA ASN A 433 -45.66 70.27 -27.01
C ASN A 433 -44.42 70.06 -27.91
N GLU A 434 -44.56 68.95 -28.66
CA GLU A 434 -44.16 68.69 -30.05
C GLU A 434 -42.68 68.50 -30.41
N GLN A 435 -42.39 67.21 -30.68
CA GLN A 435 -41.68 66.69 -31.87
C GLN A 435 -40.15 66.83 -31.96
N GLY A 436 -39.48 65.68 -31.94
CA GLY A 436 -38.12 65.49 -32.46
C GLY A 436 -37.06 65.08 -31.43
N ASP A 437 -36.43 63.93 -31.70
CA ASP A 437 -35.15 63.40 -31.18
C ASP A 437 -35.00 63.05 -29.68
N GLU A 438 -34.80 61.75 -29.42
CA GLU A 438 -34.14 61.26 -28.20
C GLU A 438 -32.61 61.24 -28.39
N PRO A 439 -31.83 61.63 -27.35
CA PRO A 439 -30.38 61.56 -27.37
C PRO A 439 -29.87 60.17 -26.92
N GLN A 440 -28.85 59.67 -27.61
CA GLN A 440 -28.09 58.47 -27.25
C GLN A 440 -27.41 58.62 -25.88
N SER A 441 -27.60 57.61 -25.03
CA SER A 441 -26.86 57.38 -23.80
C SER A 441 -25.43 56.89 -24.10
N GLU A 442 -24.44 57.52 -23.47
CA GLU A 442 -23.02 57.13 -23.48
C GLU A 442 -22.80 55.80 -22.73
N GLU A 443 -23.07 54.66 -23.37
CA GLU A 443 -22.63 53.33 -22.91
C GLU A 443 -21.37 52.81 -23.64
N GLY A 444 -20.86 53.57 -24.63
CA GLY A 444 -19.87 53.07 -25.60
C GLY A 444 -18.40 53.02 -25.18
N ARG A 445 -18.02 53.34 -23.92
CA ARG A 445 -16.58 53.48 -23.58
C ARG A 445 -15.92 52.27 -22.91
N VAL A 446 -16.68 51.27 -22.47
CA VAL A 446 -16.09 50.09 -21.80
C VAL A 446 -15.87 48.91 -22.77
N SER A 447 -16.55 48.90 -23.93
CA SER A 447 -16.45 47.80 -24.91
C SER A 447 -15.23 47.88 -25.84
N GLU A 448 -14.51 49.01 -25.90
CA GLU A 448 -13.39 49.19 -26.84
C GLU A 448 -12.02 48.73 -26.31
N HIS A 449 -11.91 48.32 -25.03
CA HIS A 449 -10.62 47.95 -24.40
C HIS A 449 -10.50 46.48 -24.00
N ILE A 450 -11.49 45.64 -24.31
CA ILE A 450 -11.46 44.21 -24.03
C ILE A 450 -11.22 43.48 -25.36
N GLY A 451 -10.08 42.79 -25.48
CA GLY A 451 -9.80 41.94 -26.63
C GLY A 451 -10.77 40.74 -26.72
N PRO A 452 -10.87 40.08 -27.88
CA PRO A 452 -11.84 39.00 -28.09
C PRO A 452 -11.64 37.87 -27.09
N VAL A 453 -12.73 37.46 -26.44
CA VAL A 453 -12.71 36.41 -25.41
C VAL A 453 -12.71 35.04 -26.10
N GLN A 454 -11.57 34.35 -26.05
CA GLN A 454 -11.40 33.03 -26.65
C GLN A 454 -11.37 31.94 -25.57
N PHE A 455 -12.17 30.89 -25.78
CA PHE A 455 -12.21 29.72 -24.90
C PHE A 455 -11.56 28.52 -25.59
N ASN A 456 -10.76 27.74 -24.87
CA ASN A 456 -10.18 26.49 -25.40
C ASN A 456 -11.08 25.31 -24.97
N MET A 457 -11.77 24.70 -25.93
CA MET A 457 -12.52 23.46 -25.72
C MET A 457 -11.84 22.33 -26.50
N GLY A 458 -11.15 21.45 -25.77
CA GLY A 458 -10.57 20.23 -26.35
C GLY A 458 -9.42 20.46 -27.34
N GLY A 459 -8.66 21.55 -27.20
CA GLY A 459 -7.53 21.88 -28.07
C GLY A 459 -7.86 22.80 -29.25
N ILE A 460 -9.12 23.24 -29.36
CA ILE A 460 -9.58 24.18 -30.38
C ILE A 460 -9.94 25.50 -29.69
N GLN A 461 -9.33 26.61 -30.15
CA GLN A 461 -9.69 27.96 -29.73
C GLN A 461 -10.99 28.37 -30.41
N VAL A 462 -12.01 28.67 -29.61
CA VAL A 462 -13.34 29.07 -30.08
C VAL A 462 -13.63 30.49 -29.60
N ASP A 463 -14.03 31.35 -30.52
CA ASP A 463 -14.40 32.74 -30.25
C ASP A 463 -15.83 32.81 -29.71
N ALA A 464 -16.01 33.44 -28.55
CA ALA A 464 -17.30 33.53 -27.87
C ALA A 464 -18.33 34.33 -28.68
N ASP A 465 -17.88 35.35 -29.40
CA ASP A 465 -18.76 36.24 -30.16
C ASP A 465 -19.33 35.53 -31.39
N ASP A 466 -18.56 34.64 -32.04
CA ASP A 466 -19.04 33.83 -33.17
C ASP A 466 -20.11 32.81 -32.75
N MET A 467 -19.99 32.24 -31.54
CA MET A 467 -21.03 31.36 -30.99
C MET A 467 -22.31 32.11 -30.65
N LEU A 468 -22.20 33.30 -30.06
CA LEU A 468 -23.34 34.16 -29.73
C LEU A 468 -24.08 34.62 -31.00
N GLN A 469 -23.34 34.99 -32.05
CA GLN A 469 -23.89 35.33 -33.35
C GLN A 469 -24.69 34.16 -33.94
N LYS A 470 -24.12 32.95 -33.95
CA LYS A 470 -24.78 31.74 -34.46
C LYS A 470 -26.02 31.35 -33.66
N LEU A 471 -26.02 31.55 -32.34
CA LEU A 471 -27.19 31.31 -31.49
C LEU A 471 -28.32 32.30 -31.80
N LYS A 472 -27.97 33.56 -32.04
CA LYS A 472 -28.92 34.62 -32.39
C LYS A 472 -29.54 34.39 -33.79
N ASP A 473 -28.72 33.96 -34.75
CA ASP A 473 -29.19 33.58 -36.09
C ASP A 473 -30.12 32.37 -36.06
N ARG A 474 -29.84 31.40 -35.17
CA ARG A 474 -30.70 30.22 -34.96
C ARG A 474 -32.03 30.58 -34.30
N GLN A 475 -32.03 31.58 -33.41
CA GLN A 475 -33.23 32.06 -32.74
C GLN A 475 -34.13 32.89 -33.67
N ASN A 476 -33.53 33.63 -34.61
CA ASN A 476 -34.27 34.38 -35.64
C ASN A 476 -34.99 33.46 -36.65
N TYR A 477 -34.48 32.26 -36.91
CA TYR A 477 -35.16 31.27 -37.75
C TYR A 477 -36.34 30.55 -37.07
N ALA A 478 -36.52 30.69 -35.76
CA ALA A 478 -37.60 30.06 -35.00
C ALA A 478 -38.91 30.89 -34.94
N MET A 479 -38.94 32.10 -35.52
CA MET A 479 -40.14 32.95 -35.60
C MET A 479 -40.67 33.04 -37.03
N SER A 480 -41.35 31.98 -37.50
CA SER A 480 -42.30 32.04 -38.63
C SER A 480 -43.36 30.92 -38.46
N PRO A 481 -44.63 31.15 -38.84
CA PRO A 481 -45.77 30.37 -38.33
C PRO A 481 -46.00 29.03 -39.03
N GLU A 482 -46.43 28.01 -38.27
CA GLU A 482 -46.78 26.64 -38.73
C GLU A 482 -48.02 26.58 -39.66
N PRO A 483 -48.24 25.46 -40.41
CA PRO A 483 -49.12 24.41 -39.87
C PRO A 483 -48.78 22.95 -40.26
N GLY A 484 -49.03 22.01 -39.34
CA GLY A 484 -49.69 20.72 -39.66
C GLY A 484 -49.01 19.41 -39.25
N SER A 485 -49.58 18.73 -38.25
CA SER A 485 -49.53 17.25 -38.06
C SER A 485 -50.98 16.73 -38.07
N PRO A 486 -51.33 15.45 -38.35
CA PRO A 486 -50.48 14.24 -38.46
C PRO A 486 -50.77 13.30 -39.67
N GLY A 487 -49.82 12.41 -40.04
CA GLY A 487 -50.13 11.22 -40.87
C GLY A 487 -48.95 10.46 -41.52
N GLN A 488 -48.39 9.48 -40.80
CA GLN A 488 -47.80 8.16 -41.19
C GLN A 488 -46.95 7.92 -42.49
N PRO A 489 -46.20 6.79 -42.60
CA PRO A 489 -44.74 6.75 -42.64
C PRO A 489 -44.15 6.56 -44.06
N GLY A 490 -42.97 7.14 -44.32
CA GLY A 490 -42.26 6.98 -45.60
C GLY A 490 -40.74 7.12 -45.50
N ASP A 491 -40.07 6.00 -45.78
CA ASP A 491 -38.70 5.82 -46.30
C ASP A 491 -37.45 6.19 -45.45
N GLY A 492 -37.11 5.30 -44.51
CA GLY A 492 -35.77 5.17 -43.90
C GLY A 492 -34.72 4.46 -44.77
N LYS A 493 -34.91 4.35 -46.10
CA LYS A 493 -33.97 3.63 -46.99
C LYS A 493 -32.77 4.47 -47.45
N MET A 494 -32.93 5.78 -47.66
CA MET A 494 -31.84 6.60 -48.21
C MET A 494 -30.71 6.89 -47.20
N GLN A 495 -31.01 6.91 -45.89
CA GLN A 495 -29.99 7.17 -44.85
C GLN A 495 -29.05 5.99 -44.62
N ASN A 496 -29.53 4.76 -44.77
CA ASN A 496 -28.70 3.56 -44.63
C ASN A 496 -27.74 3.36 -45.81
N GLU A 497 -28.10 3.82 -47.00
CA GLU A 497 -27.24 3.71 -48.20
C GLU A 497 -26.08 4.72 -48.17
N ALA A 498 -26.30 5.91 -47.61
CA ALA A 498 -25.26 6.92 -47.37
C ALA A 498 -24.25 6.47 -46.30
N LEU A 499 -24.70 5.78 -45.24
CA LEU A 499 -23.82 5.21 -44.22
C LEU A 499 -23.05 3.99 -44.76
N ALA A 500 -23.69 3.12 -45.54
CA ALA A 500 -23.03 1.96 -46.14
C ALA A 500 -21.90 2.38 -47.09
N SER A 501 -22.12 3.38 -47.94
CA SER A 501 -21.10 3.91 -48.85
C SER A 501 -19.92 4.57 -48.11
N PHE A 502 -20.18 5.21 -46.96
CA PHE A 502 -19.14 5.76 -46.08
C PHE A 502 -18.22 4.67 -45.47
N PHE A 503 -18.78 3.60 -44.91
CA PHE A 503 -17.98 2.50 -44.34
C PHE A 503 -17.25 1.68 -45.41
N THR A 504 -17.82 1.56 -46.61
CA THR A 504 -17.17 0.89 -47.74
C THR A 504 -15.94 1.68 -48.24
N GLY A 505 -15.98 3.01 -48.17
CA GLY A 505 -14.84 3.88 -48.49
C GLY A 505 -13.69 3.77 -47.49
N LEU A 506 -14.01 3.53 -46.21
CA LEU A 506 -13.03 3.34 -45.13
C LEU A 506 -12.31 1.99 -45.25
N LEU A 507 -13.01 0.93 -45.67
CA LEU A 507 -12.44 -0.40 -45.88
C LEU A 507 -11.50 -0.47 -47.10
N LYS A 508 -11.71 0.38 -48.11
CA LYS A 508 -10.93 0.37 -49.36
C LYS A 508 -9.63 1.19 -49.32
N ARG A 509 -9.42 1.98 -48.26
CA ARG A 509 -8.21 2.82 -48.07
C ARG A 509 -7.10 2.15 -47.26
N GLY A 510 -7.34 0.94 -46.73
CA GLY A 510 -6.38 0.17 -45.91
C GLY A 510 -5.46 -0.79 -46.67
N GLY A 511 -5.46 -0.80 -48.01
CA GLY A 511 -4.67 -1.77 -48.79
C GLY A 511 -3.86 -1.12 -49.90
N ASN A 512 -2.63 -0.68 -49.58
CA ASN A 512 -1.41 -0.84 -50.41
C ASN A 512 -0.21 -0.06 -49.86
N SER A 513 0.64 -0.73 -49.07
CA SER A 513 2.10 -0.69 -49.23
C SER A 513 2.74 -1.83 -48.41
N ALA A 514 3.10 -2.92 -49.10
CA ALA A 514 4.11 -3.89 -48.68
C ALA A 514 5.49 -3.18 -48.62
N THR A 515 6.50 -3.58 -47.83
CA THR A 515 7.30 -4.81 -47.99
C THR A 515 8.36 -4.91 -46.87
N GLY A 516 8.63 -6.11 -46.34
CA GLY A 516 9.95 -6.44 -45.77
C GLY A 516 9.96 -7.37 -44.53
N SER A 517 9.92 -8.68 -44.72
CA SER A 517 10.47 -9.66 -43.75
C SER A 517 10.83 -10.98 -44.46
N PRO A 518 12.01 -11.58 -44.19
CA PRO A 518 12.49 -12.79 -44.87
C PRO A 518 11.98 -14.07 -44.20
N LYS A 519 11.78 -15.13 -44.99
CA LYS A 519 11.49 -16.50 -44.53
C LYS A 519 12.77 -17.29 -44.24
N PRO A 520 12.77 -18.22 -43.28
CA PRO A 520 13.82 -19.23 -43.15
C PRO A 520 13.56 -20.40 -44.12
N GLY A 521 14.61 -20.84 -44.81
CA GLY A 521 14.61 -22.02 -45.66
C GLY A 521 14.89 -23.30 -44.87
N SER A 522 14.12 -24.34 -45.16
CA SER A 522 14.43 -25.73 -44.83
C SER A 522 14.91 -26.44 -46.10
N SER A 523 16.04 -27.13 -46.03
CA SER A 523 16.36 -28.24 -46.93
C SER A 523 17.23 -29.25 -46.21
N SER A 524 16.81 -30.51 -46.30
CA SER A 524 17.61 -31.74 -46.50
C SER A 524 18.88 -31.96 -45.69
#